data_AF-A0A1W9HUM1-F1
#
_entry.id   AF-A0A1W9HUM1-F1
#
_cell.length_a   1.000
_cell.length_b   1.000
_cell.length_c   1.000
_cell.angle_alpha   90.00
_cell.angle_beta   90.00
_cell.angle_gamma   90.00
#
_symmetry.space_group_name_H-M   'P 1'
#
loop_
_entity.id
_entity.type
_entity.pdbx_description
1 polymer ?
#
loop_
_entity_poly.entity_id
_entity_poly.type
_entity_poly.pdbx_seq_one_letter_code
_entity_poly.pdbx_strand_id
1 'polypeptide(L)'
;MRNNQSGQMTIEMVMIAAMTMMIVTFVSKKFEEEQILQGLSLNPWNSFIVGMIENGVWGSADQTAVSHPHAFSRHSSREGERVQ
;
A
#
# COMPACT_ATOMS: atom_id res chain seq x y z
N MET A 1 53.89 12.52 25.73
CA MET A 1 53.11 11.68 24.79
C MET A 1 51.75 12.34 24.55
N ARG A 2 51.60 13.27 23.60
CA ARG A 2 50.32 13.99 23.42
C ARG A 2 50.07 14.54 22.00
N ASN A 3 50.51 13.84 20.94
CA ASN A 3 50.40 14.34 19.56
C ASN A 3 49.66 13.42 18.56
N ASN A 4 48.96 12.37 19.01
CA ASN A 4 48.26 11.43 18.11
C ASN A 4 46.72 11.44 18.20
N GLN A 5 46.13 12.40 18.93
CA GLN A 5 44.68 12.43 19.16
C GLN A 5 43.88 12.85 17.91
N SER A 6 44.44 13.69 17.05
CA SER A 6 43.76 14.16 15.83
C SER A 6 43.61 13.04 14.80
N GLY A 7 44.67 12.24 14.57
CA GLY A 7 44.64 11.11 13.65
C GLY A 7 43.68 10.01 14.11
N GLN A 8 43.64 9.73 15.42
CA GLN A 8 42.69 8.77 15.99
C GLN A 8 41.24 9.23 15.79
N MET A 9 40.94 10.50 16.04
CA MET A 9 39.60 11.06 15.84
C MET A 9 39.15 10.96 14.38
N THR A 10 40.04 11.21 13.42
CA THR A 10 39.71 11.07 11.99
C THR A 10 39.38 9.63 11.63
N ILE A 11 40.15 8.66 12.12
CA ILE A 11 39.90 7.23 11.87
C ILE A 11 38.57 6.79 12.50
N GLU A 12 38.27 7.25 13.71
CA GLU A 12 37.00 6.95 14.40
C GLU A 12 35.80 7.51 13.62
N MET A 13 35.88 8.75 13.11
CA MET A 13 34.80 9.32 12.29
C MET A 13 34.58 8.54 10.99
N VAL A 14 35.65 8.12 10.30
CA VAL A 14 35.53 7.34 9.08
C VAL A 14 34.90 5.98 9.37
N MET A 15 35.26 5.34 10.49
CA MET A 15 34.68 4.07 10.90
C MET A 15 33.18 4.20 11.21
N ILE A 16 32.79 5.25 11.94
CA ILE A 16 31.38 5.54 12.23
C ILE A 16 30.60 5.82 10.93
N ALA A 17 31.17 6.59 10.01
CA ALA A 17 30.55 6.86 8.71
C ALA A 17 30.35 5.58 7.88
N ALA A 18 31.36 4.71 7.84
CA ALA A 18 31.28 3.43 7.13
C ALA A 18 30.23 2.49 7.75
N MET A 19 30.19 2.39 9.08
CA MET A 19 29.15 1.62 9.78
C MET A 19 27.76 2.17 9.51
N THR A 20 27.61 3.49 9.50
CA THR A 20 26.32 4.14 9.24
C THR A 20 25.86 3.88 7.80
N MET A 21 26.76 3.95 6.80
CA MET A 21 26.43 3.60 5.42
C MET A 21 25.97 2.15 5.27
N MET A 22 26.60 1.21 5.97
CA MET A 22 26.17 -0.20 5.96
C MET A 22 24.75 -0.36 6.51
N ILE A 23 24.46 0.27 7.65
CA ILE A 23 23.12 0.21 8.27
C ILE A 23 22.07 0.83 7.35
N VAL A 24 22.34 2.03 6.82
CA VAL A 24 21.40 2.73 5.91
C VAL A 24 21.13 1.86 4.69
N THR A 25 22.15 1.30 4.06
CA THR A 25 21.98 0.45 2.87
C THR A 25 21.17 -0.80 3.18
N PHE A 26 21.42 -1.44 4.33
CA PHE A 26 20.65 -2.61 4.77
C PHE A 26 19.17 -2.27 4.99
N VAL A 27 18.90 -1.17 5.68
CA VAL A 27 17.52 -0.70 5.91
C VAL A 27 16.84 -0.36 4.59
N SER A 28 17.49 0.40 3.71
CA SER A 28 16.92 0.74 2.39
C SER A 28 16.55 -0.50 1.58
N LYS A 29 17.41 -1.53 1.57
CA LYS A 29 17.10 -2.81 0.91
C LYS A 29 15.90 -3.51 1.54
N LYS A 30 15.79 -3.52 2.87
CA LYS A 30 14.63 -4.10 3.55
C LYS A 30 13.32 -3.37 3.23
N PHE A 31 13.36 -2.04 3.12
CA PHE A 31 12.20 -1.26 2.70
C PHE A 31 11.78 -1.55 1.26
N GLU A 32 12.74 -1.81 0.37
CA GLU A 32 12.47 -2.20 -1.03
C GLU A 32 11.93 -3.64 -1.13
N GLU A 33 12.55 -4.58 -0.44
CA GLU A 33 12.16 -6.01 -0.40
C GLU A 33 10.75 -6.21 0.16
N GLU A 34 10.43 -5.54 1.27
CA GLU A 34 9.14 -5.70 1.95
C GLU A 34 7.99 -5.00 1.20
N GLN A 35 8.26 -4.32 0.07
CA GLN A 35 7.25 -3.64 -0.74
C GLN A 35 6.28 -2.79 0.12
N ILE A 36 6.71 -2.28 1.28
CA ILE A 36 5.81 -1.71 2.30
C ILE A 36 5.05 -0.51 1.71
N LEU A 37 5.72 0.24 0.84
CA LEU A 37 5.13 1.36 0.09
C LEU A 37 4.10 0.89 -0.95
N GLN A 38 4.33 -0.26 -1.58
CA GLN A 38 3.36 -0.89 -2.48
C GLN A 38 2.18 -1.44 -1.68
N GLY A 39 2.43 -2.07 -0.53
CA GLY A 39 1.40 -2.58 0.37
C GLY A 39 0.54 -1.48 1.01
N LEU A 40 1.05 -0.26 1.19
CA LEU A 40 0.29 0.89 1.68
C LEU A 40 -0.59 1.53 0.59
N SER A 41 -0.10 1.57 -0.65
CA SER A 41 -0.85 2.17 -1.76
C SER A 41 -1.81 1.16 -2.39
N LEU A 42 -1.34 -0.01 -2.81
CA LEU A 42 -2.13 -0.94 -3.62
C LEU A 42 -3.20 -1.70 -2.83
N ASN A 43 -3.01 -2.04 -1.56
CA ASN A 43 -3.99 -2.85 -0.81
C ASN A 43 -5.40 -2.25 -0.75
N PRO A 44 -5.58 -0.98 -0.32
CA PRO A 44 -6.93 -0.41 -0.28
C PRO A 44 -7.49 -0.31 -1.70
N TRP A 45 -6.75 0.26 -2.65
CA TRP A 45 -7.26 0.46 -4.01
C TRP A 45 -7.63 -0.84 -4.73
N ASN A 46 -6.82 -1.88 -4.62
CA ASN A 46 -7.10 -3.15 -5.29
C ASN A 46 -8.41 -3.77 -4.77
N SER A 47 -8.65 -3.71 -3.46
CA SER A 47 -9.88 -4.21 -2.85
C SER A 47 -11.12 -3.46 -3.32
N PHE A 48 -11.06 -2.13 -3.43
CA PHE A 48 -12.18 -1.29 -3.86
C PHE A 48 -12.43 -1.34 -5.38
N ILE A 49 -11.37 -1.43 -6.18
CA ILE A 49 -11.46 -1.53 -7.65
C ILE A 49 -12.08 -2.87 -8.05
N VAL A 50 -11.72 -3.96 -7.37
CA VAL A 50 -12.31 -5.28 -7.64
C VAL A 50 -13.82 -5.27 -7.39
N GLY A 51 -14.30 -4.69 -6.28
CA GLY A 51 -15.74 -4.56 -6.04
C GLY A 51 -16.46 -3.69 -7.08
N MET A 52 -15.80 -2.65 -7.60
CA MET A 52 -16.34 -1.85 -8.72
C MET A 52 -16.41 -2.65 -10.02
N ILE A 53 -15.38 -3.41 -10.36
CA ILE A 53 -15.32 -4.22 -11.59
C ILE A 53 -16.34 -5.36 -11.54
N GLU A 54 -16.42 -6.07 -10.42
CA GLU A 54 -17.26 -7.26 -10.28
C GLU A 54 -18.72 -6.91 -9.96
N ASN A 55 -18.95 -5.96 -9.05
CA ASN A 55 -20.27 -5.69 -8.51
C ASN A 55 -20.84 -4.32 -8.92
N GLY A 56 -20.06 -3.47 -9.60
CA GLY A 56 -20.49 -2.13 -10.01
C GLY A 56 -20.65 -1.15 -8.85
N VAL A 57 -20.19 -1.51 -7.65
CA VAL A 57 -20.32 -0.71 -6.42
C VAL A 57 -18.95 -0.54 -5.79
N TRP A 58 -18.64 0.67 -5.32
CA TRP A 58 -17.39 0.93 -4.58
C TRP A 58 -17.42 0.21 -3.23
N GLY A 59 -16.46 -0.69 -3.02
CA GLY A 59 -16.32 -1.48 -1.79
C GLY A 59 -15.45 -2.70 -2.05
N SER A 60 -15.14 -3.48 -1.01
CA SER A 60 -14.58 -4.82 -1.23
C SER A 60 -15.60 -5.72 -1.91
N ALA A 61 -15.12 -6.68 -2.70
CA ALA A 61 -15.98 -7.63 -3.43
C ALA A 61 -16.99 -8.32 -2.50
N ASP A 62 -16.55 -8.78 -1.32
CA ASP A 62 -17.40 -9.46 -0.35
C ASP A 62 -18.53 -8.57 0.21
N GLN A 63 -18.25 -7.28 0.43
CA GLN A 63 -19.24 -6.33 0.96
C GLN A 63 -20.24 -5.89 -0.11
N THR A 64 -19.79 -5.83 -1.37
CA THR A 64 -20.57 -5.29 -2.49
C THR A 64 -21.40 -6.34 -3.22
N ALA A 65 -21.14 -7.63 -2.98
CA ALA A 65 -21.89 -8.74 -3.57
C ALA A 65 -23.41 -8.67 -3.28
N VAL A 66 -23.80 -8.25 -2.06
CA VAL A 66 -25.22 -8.12 -1.67
C VAL A 66 -25.91 -6.96 -2.39
N SER A 67 -25.15 -5.92 -2.74
CA SER A 67 -25.62 -4.75 -3.47
C SER A 67 -25.51 -4.91 -4.99
N HIS A 68 -25.09 -6.08 -5.49
CA HIS A 68 -24.93 -6.32 -6.92
C HIS A 68 -26.29 -6.12 -7.64
N PRO A 69 -26.34 -5.44 -8.80
CA PRO A 69 -27.57 -5.20 -9.56
C PRO A 69 -28.39 -6.44 -9.98
N HIS A 70 -27.82 -7.63 -9.81
CA HIS A 70 -28.41 -8.95 -10.08
C HIS A 70 -29.05 -9.58 -8.83
N ALA A 71 -28.65 -9.13 -7.63
CA ALA A 71 -29.24 -9.56 -6.37
C ALA A 71 -30.61 -8.88 -6.11
N PHE A 72 -30.88 -7.73 -6.74
CA PHE A 72 -32.20 -7.09 -6.65
C PHE A 72 -33.24 -7.91 -7.41
N SER A 73 -34.38 -8.18 -6.76
CA SER A 73 -35.55 -8.75 -7.44
C SER A 73 -36.12 -7.71 -8.40
N ARG A 74 -35.67 -7.75 -9.65
CA ARG A 74 -36.20 -6.87 -10.70
C ARG A 74 -37.65 -7.27 -10.96
N HIS A 75 -38.60 -6.37 -10.70
CA HIS A 75 -39.96 -6.58 -11.18
C HIS A 75 -39.96 -6.40 -12.70
N SER A 76 -40.56 -7.34 -13.43
CA SER A 76 -40.81 -7.16 -14.86
C SER A 76 -42.16 -6.47 -15.00
N SER A 77 -42.16 -5.16 -15.27
CA SER A 77 -43.37 -4.47 -15.71
C SER A 77 -43.66 -4.92 -17.15
N ARG A 78 -44.80 -5.59 -17.36
CA ARG A 78 -45.31 -5.94 -18.69
C ARG A 78 -46.16 -4.83 -19.31
N GLU A 79 -46.66 -3.91 -18.50
CA GLU A 79 -47.38 -2.72 -18.94
C GLU A 79 -46.68 -1.48 -18.36
N GLY A 80 -46.46 -0.48 -19.21
CA GLY A 80 -45.85 0.78 -18.82
C GLY A 80 -46.67 1.44 -17.71
N GLU A 81 -46.06 1.57 -16.54
CA GLU A 81 -46.65 2.24 -15.40
C GLU A 81 -46.99 3.68 -15.80
N ARG A 82 -48.28 4.02 -15.77
CA ARG A 82 -48.71 5.40 -16.02
C ARG A 82 -48.34 6.24 -14.81
N VAL A 83 -47.38 7.13 -15.01
CA VAL A 83 -47.01 8.18 -14.06
C VAL A 83 -48.26 9.03 -13.79
N GLN A 84 -48.77 9.00 -12.55
CA GLN A 84 -49.70 10.00 -12.02
C GLN A 84 -48.91 11.05 -11.23
#